data_AF-A0A8T3ZMS5-F1
#
_entry.id   AF-A0A8T3ZMS5-F1
#
_cell.length_a   1.000
_cell.length_b   1.000
_cell.length_c   1.000
_cell.angle_alpha   90.00
_cell.angle_beta   90.00
_cell.angle_gamma   90.00
#
_symmetry.space_group_name_H-M   'P 1'
#
loop_
_entity.id
_entity.type
_entity.pdbx_description
1 polymer ?
#
loop_
_entity_poly.entity_id
_entity_poly.type
_entity_poly.pdbx_seq_one_letter_code
_entity_poly.pdbx_strand_id
1 'polypeptide(L)'
;MESMEYNLLRDFQKNKNEFLKESKEVTEYMERGFARIFQHVKDARKLLNEILEYLQEFKAEELENDFNKLNENLYAIRKLISLIQEYVRYLERKSKEKRFLDVKDQEYDPVFLKKCEKYNFLKAAIDHTMREVLEAETYVPEYHEEIKYTESYKGCRHARIKENLRLFYFYNKKSNILRWIDIITKNEFDKTK
;
A
#
# COMPACT_ATOMS: atom_id res chain seq x y z
N MET A 1 1.15 42.84 -12.87
CA MET A 1 1.23 41.39 -13.12
C MET A 1 2.13 40.83 -12.04
N GLU A 2 1.61 39.96 -11.17
CA GLU A 2 2.46 39.22 -10.22
C GLU A 2 3.39 38.30 -11.02
N SER A 3 4.67 38.22 -10.64
CA SER A 3 5.65 37.40 -11.36
C SER A 3 5.29 35.91 -11.24
N MET A 4 5.60 35.14 -12.27
CA MET A 4 5.36 33.68 -12.30
C MET A 4 5.97 32.97 -11.08
N GLU A 5 7.10 33.48 -10.57
CA GLU A 5 7.76 33.01 -9.35
C GLU A 5 6.93 33.24 -8.08
N TYR A 6 6.19 34.34 -8.00
CA TYR A 6 5.29 34.63 -6.87
C TYR A 6 4.12 33.66 -6.80
N ASN A 7 3.54 33.30 -7.96
CA ASN A 7 2.46 32.31 -8.04
C ASN A 7 2.93 30.90 -7.65
N LEU A 8 4.13 30.50 -8.09
CA LEU A 8 4.72 29.20 -7.72
C LEU A 8 5.01 29.07 -6.22
N LEU A 9 5.54 30.14 -5.60
CA LEU A 9 5.76 30.18 -4.15
C LEU A 9 4.45 30.09 -3.36
N ARG A 10 3.40 30.77 -3.84
CA ARG A 10 2.08 30.76 -3.24
C ARG A 10 1.43 29.37 -3.33
N ASP A 11 1.51 28.72 -4.48
CA ASP A 11 0.96 27.37 -4.68
C ASP A 11 1.73 26.32 -3.87
N PHE A 12 3.06 26.43 -3.79
CA PHE A 12 3.87 25.56 -2.93
C PHE A 12 3.50 25.71 -1.44
N GLN A 13 3.33 26.95 -0.97
CA GLN A 13 2.88 27.19 0.41
C GLN A 13 1.46 26.65 0.65
N LYS A 14 0.55 26.81 -0.32
CA LYS A 14 -0.81 26.27 -0.24
C LYS A 14 -0.80 24.74 -0.16
N ASN A 15 -0.08 24.06 -1.04
CA ASN A 15 0.02 22.59 -1.07
C ASN A 15 0.72 22.04 0.19
N LYS A 16 1.75 22.73 0.68
CA LYS A 16 2.39 22.38 1.96
C LYS A 16 1.40 22.49 3.13
N ASN A 17 0.57 23.53 3.14
CA ASN A 17 -0.44 23.72 4.18
C ASN A 17 -1.58 22.69 4.07
N GLU A 18 -2.00 22.32 2.85
CA GLU A 18 -2.98 21.26 2.62
C GLU A 18 -2.44 19.89 3.06
N PHE A 19 -1.20 19.54 2.71
CA PHE A 19 -0.56 18.31 3.17
C PHE A 19 -0.39 18.24 4.69
N LEU A 20 0.03 19.34 5.32
CA LEU A 20 0.13 19.42 6.78
C LEU A 20 -1.24 19.32 7.47
N LYS A 21 -2.30 19.80 6.81
CA LYS A 21 -3.68 19.69 7.29
C LYS A 21 -4.19 18.25 7.19
N GLU A 22 -4.00 17.59 6.05
CA GLU A 22 -4.37 16.18 5.85
C GLU A 22 -3.61 15.25 6.82
N SER A 23 -2.31 15.49 7.03
CA SER A 23 -1.52 14.74 8.01
C SER A 23 -2.04 14.93 9.44
N LYS A 24 -2.44 16.14 9.82
CA LYS A 24 -3.06 16.40 11.13
C LYS A 24 -4.40 15.71 11.28
N GLU A 25 -5.25 15.73 10.25
CA GLU A 25 -6.55 15.08 10.26
C GLU A 25 -6.42 13.55 10.39
N VAL A 26 -5.42 12.94 9.73
CA VAL A 26 -5.11 11.51 9.88
C VAL A 26 -4.59 11.18 11.28
N THR A 27 -3.68 11.99 11.84
CA THR A 27 -3.21 11.82 13.21
C THR A 27 -4.34 11.95 14.23
N GLU A 28 -5.20 12.97 14.10
CA GLU A 28 -6.37 13.14 14.97
C GLU A 28 -7.38 11.99 14.82
N TYR A 29 -7.59 11.46 13.62
CA TYR A 29 -8.46 10.31 13.40
C TYR A 29 -7.92 9.05 14.10
N MET A 30 -6.61 8.80 14.00
CA MET A 30 -5.96 7.70 14.72
C MET A 30 -6.01 7.90 16.23
N GLU A 31 -5.72 9.09 16.75
CA GLU A 31 -5.79 9.40 18.18
C GLU A 31 -7.20 9.21 18.74
N ARG A 32 -8.24 9.64 18.01
CA ARG A 32 -9.65 9.38 18.39
C ARG A 32 -10.02 7.90 18.32
N GLY A 33 -9.42 7.14 17.41
CA GLY A 33 -9.57 5.68 17.31
C GLY A 33 -8.94 4.98 18.51
N PHE A 34 -7.70 5.33 18.86
CA PHE A 34 -7.00 4.81 20.03
C PHE A 34 -7.69 5.21 21.34
N ALA A 35 -8.18 6.45 21.46
CA ALA A 35 -8.93 6.90 22.63
C ALA A 35 -10.22 6.08 22.83
N ARG A 36 -10.94 5.75 21.76
CA ARG A 36 -12.11 4.86 21.82
C ARG A 36 -11.75 3.44 22.26
N ILE A 37 -10.67 2.87 21.72
CA ILE A 37 -10.17 1.55 22.15
C ILE A 37 -9.79 1.57 23.63
N PHE A 38 -9.08 2.60 24.08
CA PHE A 38 -8.66 2.74 25.47
C PHE A 38 -9.85 2.91 26.42
N GLN A 39 -10.90 3.63 25.99
CA GLN A 39 -12.15 3.75 26.72
C GLN A 39 -12.85 2.39 26.84
N HIS A 40 -12.94 1.61 25.75
CA HIS A 40 -13.52 0.26 25.80
C HIS A 40 -12.76 -0.68 26.75
N VAL A 41 -11.43 -0.58 26.80
CA VAL A 41 -10.60 -1.35 27.75
C VAL A 41 -10.88 -0.92 29.19
N LYS A 42 -11.04 0.39 29.43
CA LYS A 42 -11.37 0.93 30.75
C LYS A 42 -12.76 0.49 31.21
N ASP A 43 -13.74 0.51 30.32
CA ASP A 43 -15.10 0.07 30.60
C ASP A 43 -15.15 -1.45 30.88
N ALA A 44 -14.42 -2.26 30.10
CA ALA A 44 -14.29 -3.70 30.34
C ALA A 44 -13.65 -4.00 31.71
N ARG A 45 -12.65 -3.22 32.12
CA ARG A 45 -12.02 -3.36 33.44
C ARG A 45 -12.97 -2.97 34.58
N LYS A 46 -13.80 -1.94 34.38
CA LYS A 46 -14.82 -1.56 35.36
C LYS A 46 -15.85 -2.67 35.52
N LEU A 47 -16.35 -3.23 34.41
CA LEU A 47 -17.30 -4.34 34.42
C LEU A 47 -16.73 -5.57 35.12
N LEU A 48 -15.44 -5.86 34.90
CA LEU A 48 -14.75 -6.96 35.58
C LEU A 48 -14.73 -6.77 37.10
N ASN A 49 -14.47 -5.55 37.58
CA ASN A 49 -14.46 -5.26 39.00
C ASN A 49 -15.87 -5.36 39.62
N GLU A 50 -16.90 -4.85 38.93
CA GLU A 50 -18.29 -4.97 39.35
C GLU A 50 -18.73 -6.45 39.43
N ILE A 51 -18.28 -7.30 38.49
CA ILE A 51 -18.49 -8.75 38.53
C ILE A 51 -17.76 -9.37 39.73
N LEU A 52 -16.51 -8.97 40.00
CA LEU A 52 -15.74 -9.50 41.13
C LEU A 52 -16.35 -9.11 42.49
N GLU A 53 -16.89 -7.90 42.62
CA GLU A 53 -17.63 -7.45 43.82
C GLU A 53 -18.93 -8.23 43.99
N TYR A 54 -19.71 -8.42 42.92
CA TYR A 54 -20.94 -9.22 42.95
C TYR A 54 -20.68 -10.68 43.35
N LEU A 55 -19.55 -11.25 42.92
CA LEU A 55 -19.14 -12.61 43.29
C LEU A 55 -18.69 -12.74 44.76
N GLN A 56 -18.31 -11.64 45.43
CA GLN A 56 -17.95 -11.67 46.86
C GLN A 56 -19.19 -11.69 47.77
N GLU A 57 -20.38 -11.32 47.28
CA GLU A 57 -21.60 -11.20 48.09
C GLU A 57 -22.52 -12.45 48.07
N PHE A 58 -22.29 -13.46 47.22
CA PHE A 58 -23.28 -14.53 46.94
C PHE A 58 -22.88 -15.96 47.36
N LYS A 59 -23.87 -16.72 47.89
CA LYS A 59 -23.75 -18.09 48.46
C LYS A 59 -23.62 -19.20 47.38
N ALA A 60 -23.02 -20.32 47.80
CA ALA A 60 -22.08 -21.14 47.04
C ALA A 60 -22.59 -22.21 46.03
N GLU A 61 -23.88 -22.36 45.72
CA GLU A 61 -24.33 -23.49 44.85
C GLU A 61 -24.82 -23.09 43.45
N GLU A 62 -25.41 -21.90 43.26
CA GLU A 62 -25.70 -21.38 41.90
C GLU A 62 -24.43 -20.87 41.19
N LEU A 63 -23.38 -20.62 41.97
CA LEU A 63 -22.08 -20.11 41.54
C LEU A 63 -21.31 -21.05 40.60
N GLU A 64 -21.40 -22.37 40.75
CA GLU A 64 -20.54 -23.29 39.98
C GLU A 64 -20.88 -23.29 38.47
N ASN A 65 -22.16 -23.20 38.12
CA ASN A 65 -22.60 -23.12 36.73
C ASN A 65 -22.29 -21.77 36.08
N ASP A 66 -22.45 -20.67 36.83
CA ASP A 66 -22.14 -19.32 36.33
C ASP A 66 -20.64 -19.08 36.24
N PHE A 67 -19.83 -19.67 37.15
CA PHE A 67 -18.37 -19.65 37.09
C PHE A 67 -17.84 -20.47 35.91
N ASN A 68 -18.47 -21.62 35.60
CA ASN A 68 -18.13 -22.41 34.43
C ASN A 68 -18.45 -21.65 33.13
N LYS A 69 -19.62 -21.01 33.02
CA LYS A 69 -19.95 -20.12 31.90
C LYS A 69 -18.99 -18.93 31.76
N LEU A 70 -18.60 -18.32 32.89
CA LEU A 70 -17.64 -17.22 32.89
C LEU A 70 -16.26 -17.68 32.40
N ASN A 71 -15.80 -18.86 32.82
CA ASN A 71 -14.56 -19.47 32.35
C ASN A 71 -14.60 -19.82 30.86
N GLU A 72 -15.73 -20.33 30.35
CA GLU A 72 -15.93 -20.57 28.93
C GLU A 72 -15.88 -19.27 28.11
N ASN A 73 -16.53 -18.21 28.59
CA ASN A 73 -16.50 -16.89 27.96
C ASN A 73 -15.09 -16.27 27.97
N LEU A 74 -14.37 -16.37 29.08
CA LEU A 74 -12.97 -15.91 29.17
C LEU A 74 -12.04 -16.70 28.24
N TYR A 75 -12.27 -18.01 28.11
CA TYR A 75 -11.54 -18.84 27.16
C TYR A 75 -11.83 -18.44 25.71
N ALA A 76 -13.09 -18.16 25.37
CA ALA A 76 -13.49 -17.66 24.05
C ALA A 76 -12.84 -16.30 23.72
N ILE A 77 -12.83 -15.37 24.67
CA ILE A 77 -12.16 -14.06 24.54
C ILE A 77 -10.65 -14.23 24.31
N ARG A 78 -9.99 -15.12 25.08
CA ARG A 78 -8.56 -15.40 24.90
C ARG A 78 -8.26 -15.98 23.51
N LYS A 79 -9.11 -16.89 22.99
CA LYS A 79 -8.99 -17.39 21.61
C LYS A 79 -9.14 -16.28 20.57
N LEU A 80 -10.11 -15.38 20.75
CA LEU A 80 -10.32 -14.23 19.89
C LEU A 80 -9.10 -13.30 19.87
N ILE A 81 -8.53 -12.98 21.04
CA ILE A 81 -7.30 -12.18 21.14
C ILE A 81 -6.14 -12.87 20.42
N SER A 82 -6.00 -14.18 20.57
CA SER A 82 -4.97 -14.96 19.87
C SER A 82 -5.12 -14.90 18.35
N LEU A 83 -6.36 -15.08 17.84
CA LEU A 83 -6.68 -14.96 16.42
C LEU A 83 -6.39 -13.55 15.88
N ILE A 84 -6.74 -12.50 16.64
CA ILE A 84 -6.44 -11.11 16.27
C ILE A 84 -4.93 -10.91 16.21
N GLN A 85 -4.16 -11.42 17.17
CA GLN A 85 -2.70 -11.32 17.16
C GLN A 85 -2.05 -12.10 16.00
N GLU A 86 -2.59 -13.27 15.64
CA GLU A 86 -2.15 -14.01 14.45
C GLU A 86 -2.48 -13.25 13.17
N TYR A 87 -3.66 -12.64 13.09
CA TYR A 87 -4.06 -11.84 11.94
C TYR A 87 -3.23 -10.56 11.81
N VAL A 88 -2.93 -9.87 12.91
CA VAL A 88 -1.99 -8.73 12.94
C VAL A 88 -0.61 -9.18 12.48
N ARG A 89 -0.08 -10.31 12.99
CA ARG A 89 1.20 -10.87 12.52
C ARG A 89 1.17 -11.27 11.03
N TYR A 90 0.03 -11.76 10.54
CA TYR A 90 -0.18 -12.08 9.12
C TYR A 90 -0.18 -10.81 8.25
N LEU A 91 -0.86 -9.74 8.69
CA LEU A 91 -0.85 -8.44 8.01
C LEU A 91 0.54 -7.80 8.04
N GLU A 92 1.25 -7.88 9.16
CA GLU A 92 2.64 -7.41 9.28
C GLU A 92 3.59 -8.18 8.36
N ARG A 93 3.40 -9.51 8.22
CA ARG A 93 4.14 -10.35 7.27
C ARG A 93 3.81 -10.01 5.83
N LYS A 94 2.54 -9.78 5.49
CA LYS A 94 2.11 -9.31 4.16
C LYS A 94 2.67 -7.92 3.82
N SER A 95 2.76 -7.00 4.78
CA SER A 95 3.40 -5.70 4.55
C SER A 95 4.91 -5.78 4.31
N LYS A 96 5.53 -6.94 4.60
CA LYS A 96 6.96 -7.22 4.42
C LYS A 96 7.25 -8.20 3.27
N GLU A 97 6.25 -8.58 2.47
CA GLU A 97 6.50 -9.31 1.23
C GLU A 97 7.22 -8.35 0.26
N LYS A 98 8.51 -8.65 0.03
CA LYS A 98 9.37 -7.88 -0.87
C LYS A 98 8.73 -7.86 -2.25
N ARG A 99 8.32 -6.66 -2.70
CA ARG A 99 7.95 -6.41 -4.09
C ARG A 99 9.04 -6.96 -5.01
N PHE A 100 8.65 -7.43 -6.19
CA PHE A 100 9.58 -7.94 -7.19
C PHE A 100 10.63 -6.89 -7.54
N LEU A 101 10.21 -5.62 -7.62
CA LEU A 101 11.06 -4.46 -7.77
C LEU A 101 11.02 -3.62 -6.47
N ASP A 102 12.17 -3.49 -5.80
CA ASP A 102 12.36 -2.60 -4.65
C ASP A 102 12.72 -1.20 -5.16
N VAL A 103 11.74 -0.48 -5.71
CA VAL A 103 11.96 0.82 -6.36
C VAL A 103 11.97 1.96 -5.33
N LYS A 104 13.07 2.70 -5.25
CA LYS A 104 13.22 3.91 -4.43
C LYS A 104 12.91 5.19 -5.20
N ASP A 105 13.21 5.22 -6.49
CA ASP A 105 13.00 6.39 -7.33
C ASP A 105 12.70 6.00 -8.79
N GLN A 106 12.10 6.93 -9.53
CA GLN A 106 11.70 6.76 -10.92
C GLN A 106 12.31 7.85 -11.80
N GLU A 107 12.89 7.45 -12.92
CA GLU A 107 13.39 8.33 -13.96
C GLU A 107 12.57 8.15 -15.24
N TYR A 108 12.44 9.22 -16.02
CA TYR A 108 11.67 9.22 -17.26
C TYR A 108 12.55 9.69 -18.41
N ASP A 109 12.73 8.82 -19.40
CA ASP A 109 13.46 9.20 -20.61
C ASP A 109 12.66 10.24 -21.42
N PRO A 110 13.29 11.25 -22.06
CA PRO A 110 12.59 12.18 -22.92
C PRO A 110 11.79 11.52 -24.05
N VAL A 111 12.24 10.37 -24.56
CA VAL A 111 11.49 9.60 -25.57
C VAL A 111 10.18 9.07 -24.97
N PHE A 112 10.24 8.52 -23.75
CA PHE A 112 9.06 8.06 -23.03
C PHE A 112 8.03 9.18 -22.85
N LEU A 113 8.46 10.36 -22.40
CA LEU A 113 7.56 11.50 -22.18
C LEU A 113 6.83 11.93 -23.47
N LYS A 114 7.56 12.01 -24.59
CA LYS A 114 6.96 12.30 -25.91
C LYS A 114 5.95 11.23 -26.34
N LYS A 115 6.19 9.97 -25.99
CA LYS A 115 5.27 8.87 -26.30
C LYS A 115 4.05 8.86 -25.40
N CYS A 116 4.17 9.27 -24.14
CA CYS A 116 3.01 9.52 -23.27
C CYS A 116 2.08 10.57 -23.88
N GLU A 117 2.63 11.64 -24.46
CA GLU A 117 1.84 12.65 -25.18
C GLU A 117 1.18 12.05 -26.43
N LYS A 118 1.94 11.32 -27.26
CA LYS A 118 1.41 10.62 -28.46
C LYS A 118 0.25 9.68 -28.11
N TYR A 119 0.34 8.97 -26.99
CA TYR A 119 -0.64 7.97 -26.54
C TYR A 119 -1.52 8.48 -25.39
N ASN A 120 -1.71 9.80 -25.25
CA ASN A 120 -2.46 10.37 -24.13
C ASN A 120 -3.92 9.90 -24.05
N PHE A 121 -4.51 9.48 -25.17
CA PHE A 121 -5.83 8.84 -25.20
C PHE A 121 -5.89 7.49 -24.44
N LEU A 122 -4.74 6.89 -24.13
CA LEU A 122 -4.58 5.69 -23.29
C LEU A 122 -3.96 5.99 -21.93
N LYS A 123 -3.90 7.25 -21.48
CA LYS A 123 -3.22 7.64 -20.25
C LYS A 123 -3.60 6.78 -19.04
N ALA A 124 -4.90 6.54 -18.83
CA ALA A 124 -5.37 5.71 -17.73
C ALA A 124 -4.82 4.27 -17.77
N ALA A 125 -4.69 3.69 -18.96
CA ALA A 125 -4.13 2.35 -19.14
C ALA A 125 -2.61 2.36 -18.91
N ILE A 126 -1.91 3.40 -19.40
CA ILE A 126 -0.46 3.59 -19.16
C ILE A 126 -0.19 3.70 -17.65
N ASP A 127 -0.90 4.59 -16.95
CA ASP A 127 -0.75 4.82 -15.51
C ASP A 127 -1.06 3.54 -14.71
N HIS A 128 -2.07 2.77 -15.12
CA HIS A 128 -2.39 1.49 -14.51
C HIS A 128 -1.27 0.47 -14.71
N THR A 129 -0.78 0.26 -15.94
CA THR A 129 0.31 -0.69 -16.19
C THR A 129 1.60 -0.29 -15.47
N MET A 130 1.91 1.02 -15.38
CA MET A 130 3.05 1.49 -14.59
C MET A 130 2.92 1.12 -13.11
N ARG A 131 1.72 1.24 -12.54
CA ARG A 131 1.45 0.84 -11.16
C ARG A 131 1.62 -0.66 -10.97
N GLU A 132 1.06 -1.48 -11.85
CA GLU A 132 1.19 -2.95 -11.79
C GLU A 132 2.65 -3.39 -11.83
N VAL A 133 3.49 -2.71 -12.64
CA VAL A 133 4.94 -2.98 -12.68
C VAL A 133 5.61 -2.71 -11.33
N LEU A 134 5.21 -1.65 -10.63
CA LEU A 134 5.82 -1.22 -9.36
C LEU A 134 5.31 -2.00 -8.15
N GLU A 135 4.05 -2.43 -8.19
CA GLU A 135 3.36 -3.06 -7.07
C GLU A 135 3.43 -4.60 -7.11
N ALA A 136 3.83 -5.19 -8.24
CA ALA A 136 3.96 -6.63 -8.37
C ALA A 136 4.84 -7.24 -7.26
N GLU A 137 4.26 -8.16 -6.50
CA GLU A 137 4.94 -8.89 -5.42
C GLU A 137 5.96 -9.89 -5.97
N THR A 138 5.72 -10.42 -7.18
CA THR A 138 6.56 -11.44 -7.82
C THR A 138 6.76 -11.16 -9.31
N TYR A 139 7.62 -11.96 -9.96
CA TYR A 139 7.82 -11.84 -11.40
C TYR A 139 6.53 -12.19 -12.17
N VAL A 140 5.97 -11.22 -12.90
CA VAL A 140 4.85 -11.40 -13.83
C VAL A 140 5.37 -11.26 -15.27
N PRO A 141 5.33 -12.32 -16.11
CA PRO A 141 5.82 -12.25 -17.50
C PRO A 141 5.22 -11.10 -18.31
N GLU A 142 3.94 -10.81 -18.12
CA GLU A 142 3.24 -9.73 -18.81
C GLU A 142 3.80 -8.34 -18.52
N TYR A 143 4.42 -8.16 -17.35
CA TYR A 143 4.95 -6.88 -16.87
C TYR A 143 6.48 -6.81 -16.84
N HIS A 144 7.16 -7.96 -16.83
CA HIS A 144 8.58 -8.01 -16.45
C HIS A 144 9.47 -8.82 -17.39
N GLU A 145 8.93 -9.31 -18.51
CA GLU A 145 9.72 -10.05 -19.50
C GLU A 145 10.87 -9.19 -20.04
N GLU A 146 12.07 -9.77 -19.99
CA GLU A 146 13.31 -9.12 -20.42
C GLU A 146 13.54 -9.31 -21.92
N ILE A 147 13.89 -8.22 -22.58
CA ILE A 147 14.21 -8.16 -24.00
C ILE A 147 15.65 -8.61 -24.22
N LYS A 148 15.83 -9.72 -24.93
CA LYS A 148 17.14 -10.35 -25.14
C LYS A 148 17.72 -10.14 -26.54
N TYR A 149 16.89 -9.82 -27.52
CA TYR A 149 17.18 -10.06 -28.95
C TYR A 149 17.33 -8.79 -29.81
N THR A 150 17.11 -7.59 -29.26
CA THR A 150 17.30 -6.31 -29.98
C THR A 150 18.40 -5.49 -29.30
N GLU A 151 19.39 -5.00 -30.04
CA GLU A 151 20.48 -4.21 -29.45
C GLU A 151 19.99 -2.93 -28.77
N SER A 152 19.07 -2.20 -29.41
CA SER A 152 18.55 -0.92 -28.90
C SER A 152 17.84 -1.01 -27.54
N TYR A 153 17.32 -2.19 -27.19
CA TYR A 153 16.56 -2.42 -25.96
C TYR A 153 17.06 -3.61 -25.14
N LYS A 154 18.29 -4.07 -25.40
CA LYS A 154 18.86 -5.22 -24.70
C LYS A 154 18.89 -4.98 -23.19
N GLY A 155 18.31 -5.90 -22.42
CA GLY A 155 18.25 -5.80 -20.96
C GLY A 155 17.13 -4.88 -20.43
N CYS A 156 16.37 -4.22 -21.30
CA CYS A 156 15.09 -3.62 -20.90
C CYS A 156 14.06 -4.71 -20.62
N ARG A 157 13.12 -4.41 -19.74
CA ARG A 157 11.90 -5.21 -19.54
C ARG A 157 10.73 -4.52 -20.21
N HIS A 158 9.68 -5.27 -20.51
CA HIS A 158 8.47 -4.70 -21.06
C HIS A 158 7.20 -5.12 -20.31
N ALA A 159 6.26 -4.19 -20.26
CA ALA A 159 4.91 -4.40 -19.75
C ALA A 159 3.86 -4.16 -20.83
N ARG A 160 2.92 -5.08 -20.99
CA ARG A 160 1.83 -4.93 -21.96
C ARG A 160 0.76 -3.98 -21.41
N ILE A 161 0.39 -2.96 -22.19
CA ILE A 161 -0.72 -2.05 -21.84
C ILE A 161 -2.03 -2.58 -22.42
N LYS A 162 -2.07 -2.72 -23.75
CA LYS A 162 -3.23 -3.22 -24.50
C LYS A 162 -2.76 -3.77 -25.83
N GLU A 163 -3.17 -5.00 -26.15
CA GLU A 163 -2.88 -5.69 -27.43
C GLU A 163 -1.40 -5.60 -27.85
N ASN A 164 -1.09 -4.64 -28.71
CA ASN A 164 0.19 -4.44 -29.37
C ASN A 164 1.06 -3.38 -28.70
N LEU A 165 0.57 -2.59 -27.74
CA LEU A 165 1.32 -1.50 -27.10
C LEU A 165 2.02 -1.97 -25.82
N ARG A 166 3.30 -1.61 -25.67
CA ARG A 166 4.14 -2.01 -24.53
C ARG A 166 4.88 -0.81 -23.93
N LEU A 167 5.02 -0.79 -22.60
CA LEU A 167 5.92 0.08 -21.86
C LEU A 167 7.27 -0.61 -21.71
N PHE A 168 8.35 0.08 -22.02
CA PHE A 168 9.70 -0.43 -21.82
C PHE A 168 10.34 0.30 -20.65
N TYR A 169 11.03 -0.45 -19.80
CA TYR A 169 11.71 0.12 -18.64
C TYR A 169 12.99 -0.64 -18.31
N PHE A 170 13.92 0.05 -17.66
CA PHE A 170 15.13 -0.53 -17.12
C PHE A 170 15.13 -0.41 -15.60
N TYR A 171 15.54 -1.46 -14.90
CA TYR A 171 15.63 -1.44 -13.44
C TYR A 171 17.07 -1.66 -12.99
N ASN A 172 17.64 -0.67 -12.30
CA ASN A 172 18.96 -0.75 -11.72
C ASN A 172 18.87 -1.30 -10.29
N LYS A 173 19.16 -2.59 -10.12
CA LYS A 173 19.15 -3.28 -8.82
C LYS A 173 20.13 -2.72 -7.78
N LYS A 174 21.19 -2.00 -8.20
CA LYS A 174 22.18 -1.43 -7.26
C LYS A 174 21.69 -0.12 -6.65
N SER A 175 21.08 0.73 -7.46
CA SER A 175 20.55 2.03 -7.02
C SER A 175 19.07 2.00 -6.66
N ASN A 176 18.37 0.89 -6.95
CA ASN A 176 16.93 0.75 -6.78
C ASN A 176 16.14 1.80 -7.59
N ILE A 177 16.65 2.20 -8.77
CA ILE A 177 16.02 3.18 -9.65
C ILE A 177 15.40 2.46 -10.84
N LEU A 178 14.14 2.78 -11.13
CA LEU A 178 13.45 2.34 -12.34
C LEU A 178 13.41 3.49 -13.34
N ARG A 179 13.90 3.25 -14.56
CA ARG A 179 13.84 4.22 -15.66
C ARG A 179 12.83 3.77 -16.69
N TRP A 180 11.83 4.60 -16.95
CA TRP A 180 10.87 4.43 -18.05
C TRP A 180 11.52 4.90 -19.36
N ILE A 181 11.64 3.99 -20.33
CA ILE A 181 12.46 4.18 -21.53
C ILE A 181 11.60 4.58 -22.73
N ASP A 182 10.54 3.83 -23.01
CA ASP A 182 9.75 4.03 -24.24
C ASP A 182 8.32 3.48 -24.09
N ILE A 183 7.43 3.90 -24.99
CA ILE A 183 6.15 3.25 -25.25
C ILE A 183 6.11 2.89 -26.73
N ILE A 184 6.14 1.60 -27.01
CA ILE A 184 6.34 1.09 -28.37
C ILE A 184 5.30 0.04 -28.72
N THR A 185 4.77 0.13 -29.94
CA THR A 185 3.92 -0.94 -30.49
C THR A 185 4.77 -2.12 -30.96
N LYS A 186 4.21 -3.32 -31.01
CA LYS A 186 4.87 -4.51 -31.56
C LYS A 186 5.43 -4.27 -32.97
N ASN A 187 4.66 -3.58 -33.82
CA ASN A 187 5.08 -3.27 -35.19
C ASN A 187 6.23 -2.26 -35.25
N GLU A 188 6.25 -1.28 -34.34
CA GLU A 188 7.41 -0.37 -34.20
C GLU A 188 8.63 -1.13 -33.67
N PHE A 189 8.43 -2.02 -32.69
CA PHE A 189 9.50 -2.82 -32.10
C PHE A 189 10.12 -3.81 -33.09
N ASP A 190 9.31 -4.50 -33.90
CA ASP A 190 9.80 -5.45 -34.91
C ASP A 190 10.66 -4.77 -36.00
N LYS A 191 10.53 -3.45 -36.19
CA LYS A 191 11.37 -2.64 -37.10
C LYS A 191 12.71 -2.21 -36.48
N THR A 192 12.92 -2.47 -35.19
CA THR A 192 14.15 -2.13 -34.45
C THR A 192 15.12 -3.31 -34.33
N LYS A 193 14.82 -4.45 -34.97
CA LYS A 193 15.73 -5.58 -35.18
C LYS A 193 16.67 -5.31 -36.34
#